data_AF-A0A062IU83-F1
#
_entry.id   AF-A0A062IU83-F1
#
_cell.length_a   1.000
_cell.length_b   1.000
_cell.length_c   1.000
_cell.angle_alpha   90.00
_cell.angle_beta   90.00
_cell.angle_gamma   90.00
#
_symmetry.space_group_name_H-M   'P 1'
#
loop_
_entity.id
_entity.type
_entity.pdbx_description
1 polymer ?
#
loop_
_entity_poly.entity_id
_entity_poly.type
_entity_poly.pdbx_seq_one_letter_code
_entity_poly.pdbx_strand_id
1 'polypeptide(L)'
;MNAQVKNTETLNIFADVNFSAHEARNAIVIDQEAIKAYAKQQKVTSKAVAVQLDIANAIINRMNNKLETEQKISSTLFSDLREACSRSMLNKIDTLQKAKFDLSDLATIIAHTDKSHIDFVQVKVIRKIFQAITAIAENDRRKLDGYTMSILLNLLQYGSLTVNECRLCCTTEIRAQSHEKKVRQYYLSAHSTASSQASSSRMTLRALNICNVVKSVKDSEITFNENSQFIEAVLSFLQMKENTQQELERVQHDIKKELSEKQANA
;
A
#
# COMPACT_ATOMS: atom_id res chain seq x y z
N MET A 1 -13.79 -5.44 43.94
CA MET A 1 -13.26 -6.05 42.69
C MET A 1 -12.07 -5.22 42.26
N ASN A 2 -10.85 -5.68 42.55
CA ASN A 2 -9.63 -4.99 42.14
C ASN A 2 -9.47 -5.15 40.63
N ALA A 3 -9.52 -4.05 39.89
CA ALA A 3 -9.10 -4.01 38.51
C ALA A 3 -7.63 -4.46 38.46
N GLN A 4 -7.36 -5.60 37.82
CA GLN A 4 -6.00 -5.97 37.47
C GLN A 4 -5.41 -4.82 36.67
N VAL A 5 -4.38 -4.17 37.22
CA VAL A 5 -3.50 -3.31 36.45
C VAL A 5 -2.96 -4.18 35.32
N LYS A 6 -3.47 -4.01 34.10
CA LYS A 6 -2.87 -4.61 32.91
C LYS A 6 -1.46 -4.03 32.86
N ASN A 7 -0.44 -4.85 33.13
CA ASN A 7 0.95 -4.45 32.92
C ASN A 7 1.07 -3.87 31.50
N THR A 8 1.82 -2.78 31.37
CA THR A 8 2.05 -2.09 30.10
C THR A 8 3.53 -2.15 29.75
N GLU A 9 3.83 -2.45 28.49
CA GLU A 9 5.17 -2.38 27.92
C GLU A 9 5.30 -1.04 27.18
N THR A 10 6.20 -0.18 27.65
CA THR A 10 6.46 1.13 27.03
C THR A 10 7.57 1.00 26.00
N LEU A 11 7.33 1.48 24.78
CA LEU A 11 8.26 1.42 23.66
C LEU A 11 8.91 2.76 23.39
N ASN A 12 10.25 2.77 23.35
CA ASN A 12 10.99 3.82 22.69
C ASN A 12 11.23 3.43 21.22
N ILE A 13 10.42 4.01 20.33
CA ILE A 13 10.39 3.65 18.90
C ILE A 13 11.73 3.85 18.17
N PHE A 14 12.66 4.65 18.73
CA PHE A 14 13.97 4.93 18.14
C PHE A 14 15.12 4.15 18.77
N ALA A 15 14.88 3.48 19.91
CA ALA A 15 15.87 2.69 20.63
C ALA A 15 15.57 1.17 20.64
N ASP A 16 14.30 0.77 20.66
CA ASP A 16 13.89 -0.60 21.04
C ASP A 16 13.55 -1.51 19.85
N VAL A 17 14.12 -1.28 18.67
CA VAL A 17 13.61 -1.89 17.42
C VAL A 17 13.86 -3.42 17.29
N ASN A 18 14.50 -4.08 18.25
CA ASN A 18 14.74 -5.54 18.26
C ASN A 18 13.61 -6.37 18.90
N PHE A 19 12.37 -6.19 18.43
CA PHE A 19 11.20 -7.01 18.82
C PHE A 19 11.17 -8.44 18.27
N SER A 20 12.21 -8.92 17.57
CA SER A 20 12.12 -10.16 16.78
C SER A 20 11.94 -11.46 17.57
N ALA A 21 11.87 -11.40 18.91
CA ALA A 21 11.67 -12.56 19.77
C ALA A 21 10.65 -12.36 20.91
N HIS A 22 10.02 -11.17 21.05
CA HIS A 22 9.15 -10.91 22.19
C HIS A 22 7.68 -11.25 21.84
N GLU A 23 7.17 -12.34 22.40
CA GLU A 23 5.74 -12.49 22.64
C GLU A 23 5.35 -11.37 23.63
N ALA A 24 4.93 -10.21 23.14
CA ALA A 24 4.37 -9.20 24.02
C ALA A 24 3.14 -9.82 24.72
N ARG A 25 3.23 -9.99 26.04
CA ARG A 25 2.15 -10.55 26.89
C ARG A 25 1.32 -9.45 27.54
N ASN A 26 1.75 -8.20 27.38
CA ASN A 26 1.22 -7.02 28.00
C ASN A 26 0.76 -6.01 26.94
N ALA A 27 -0.08 -5.06 27.34
CA ALA A 27 -0.51 -3.99 26.45
C ALA A 27 0.67 -3.08 26.10
N ILE A 28 0.80 -2.73 24.82
CA ILE A 28 1.92 -1.94 24.30
C ILE A 28 1.52 -0.47 24.26
N VAL A 29 2.42 0.43 24.68
CA VAL A 29 2.27 1.90 24.62
C VAL A 29 3.56 2.57 24.12
N ILE A 30 3.45 3.78 23.55
CA ILE A 30 4.58 4.54 23.00
C ILE A 30 5.08 5.59 24.00
N ASP A 31 6.40 5.71 24.19
CA ASP A 31 7.03 6.86 24.85
C ASP A 31 7.04 8.09 23.92
N GLN A 32 6.04 8.95 24.05
CA GLN A 32 5.88 10.14 23.21
C GLN A 32 6.95 11.21 23.44
N GLU A 33 7.54 11.28 24.63
CA GLU A 33 8.49 12.34 24.98
C GLU A 33 9.88 12.06 24.40
N ALA A 34 10.33 10.80 24.46
CA ALA A 34 11.53 10.36 23.76
C ALA A 34 11.45 10.64 22.24
N ILE A 35 10.24 10.54 21.67
CA ILE A 35 10.00 10.72 20.24
C ILE A 35 10.12 12.18 19.82
N LYS A 36 9.44 13.07 20.53
CA LYS A 36 9.53 14.51 20.27
C LYS A 36 10.98 14.99 20.41
N ALA A 37 11.71 14.49 21.41
CA ALA A 37 13.11 14.82 21.61
C ALA A 37 13.98 14.35 20.44
N TYR A 38 13.80 13.13 19.98
CA TYR A 38 14.54 12.57 18.84
C TYR A 38 14.25 13.32 17.52
N ALA A 39 12.99 13.64 17.25
CA ALA A 39 12.60 14.37 16.05
C ALA A 39 13.25 15.77 15.96
N LYS A 40 13.34 16.47 17.10
CA LYS A 40 13.99 17.78 17.18
C LYS A 40 15.46 17.73 16.75
N GLN A 41 16.16 16.63 17.03
CA GLN A 41 17.55 16.42 16.62
C GLN A 41 17.68 16.23 15.10
N GLN A 42 16.66 15.67 14.44
CA GLN A 42 16.69 15.30 13.02
C GLN A 42 16.25 16.44 12.07
N LYS A 43 15.85 17.60 12.59
CA LYS A 43 15.30 18.73 11.80
C LYS A 43 14.12 18.33 10.89
N VAL A 44 13.35 17.33 11.31
CA VAL A 44 12.13 16.87 10.64
C VAL A 44 10.95 17.76 11.06
N THR A 45 9.94 17.92 10.19
CA THR A 45 8.76 18.72 10.53
C THR A 45 7.96 18.10 11.68
N SER A 46 7.40 18.92 12.56
CA SER A 46 6.52 18.45 13.65
C SER A 46 5.28 17.71 13.11
N LYS A 47 4.80 18.08 11.91
CA LYS A 47 3.69 17.41 11.22
C LYS A 47 4.05 15.98 10.81
N ALA A 48 5.26 15.72 10.33
CA ALA A 48 5.67 14.38 9.92
C ALA A 48 5.80 13.44 11.12
N VAL A 49 6.29 13.98 12.23
CA VAL A 49 6.40 13.26 13.51
C VAL A 49 5.03 12.88 14.04
N ALA A 50 4.07 13.82 14.01
CA ALA A 50 2.69 13.57 14.42
C ALA A 50 2.06 12.45 13.58
N VAL A 51 2.17 12.51 12.26
CA VAL A 51 1.64 11.45 11.37
C VAL A 51 2.31 10.10 11.62
N GLN A 52 3.63 10.06 11.82
CA GLN A 52 4.32 8.81 12.16
C GLN A 52 3.81 8.21 13.47
N LEU A 53 3.68 9.04 14.50
CA LEU A 53 3.14 8.66 15.81
C LEU A 53 1.72 8.11 15.69
N ASP A 54 0.85 8.77 14.93
CA ASP A 54 -0.53 8.35 14.73
C ASP A 54 -0.61 6.99 14.02
N ILE A 55 0.22 6.77 13.00
CA ILE A 55 0.33 5.48 12.31
C ILE A 55 0.82 4.39 13.26
N ALA A 56 1.86 4.66 14.07
CA ALA A 56 2.39 3.69 15.03
C ALA A 56 1.34 3.34 16.11
N ASN A 57 0.63 4.33 16.65
CA ASN A 57 -0.47 4.14 17.59
C ASN A 57 -1.60 3.31 16.97
N ALA A 58 -1.95 3.55 15.71
CA ALA A 58 -2.96 2.76 15.01
C ALA A 58 -2.57 1.27 14.89
N ILE A 59 -1.30 0.97 14.62
CA ILE A 59 -0.80 -0.41 14.60
C ILE A 59 -0.81 -1.03 15.99
N ILE A 60 -0.39 -0.28 17.03
CA ILE A 60 -0.44 -0.74 18.42
C ILE A 60 -1.88 -1.03 18.86
N ASN A 61 -2.85 -0.20 18.49
CA ASN A 61 -4.26 -0.45 18.77
C ASN A 61 -4.72 -1.79 18.17
N ARG A 62 -4.27 -2.13 16.94
CA ARG A 62 -4.51 -3.45 16.37
C ARG A 62 -3.83 -4.57 17.15
N MET A 63 -2.58 -4.39 17.56
CA MET A 63 -1.84 -5.38 18.34
C MET A 63 -2.52 -5.64 19.69
N ASN A 64 -2.92 -4.59 20.40
CA ASN A 64 -3.63 -4.68 21.68
C ASN A 64 -5.01 -5.36 21.50
N ASN A 65 -5.77 -5.01 20.46
CA ASN A 65 -7.03 -5.69 20.14
C ASN A 65 -6.83 -7.19 19.85
N LYS A 66 -5.76 -7.55 19.14
CA LYS A 66 -5.38 -8.95 18.89
C LYS A 66 -4.94 -9.68 20.15
N LEU A 67 -4.22 -9.03 21.04
CA LEU A 67 -3.86 -9.59 22.34
C LEU A 67 -5.11 -9.87 23.18
N GLU A 68 -6.09 -8.96 23.17
CA GLU A 68 -7.34 -9.13 23.91
C GLU A 68 -8.25 -10.22 23.32
N THR A 69 -8.32 -10.34 21.99
CA THR A 69 -9.28 -11.24 21.32
C THR A 69 -8.71 -12.61 20.97
N GLU A 70 -7.41 -12.68 20.67
CA GLU A 70 -6.74 -13.89 20.16
C GLU A 70 -5.56 -14.31 21.04
N GLN A 71 -5.19 -13.53 22.06
CA GLN A 71 -4.02 -13.75 22.94
C GLN A 71 -2.71 -13.95 22.16
N LYS A 72 -2.65 -13.48 20.92
CA LYS A 72 -1.51 -13.63 20.03
C LYS A 72 -1.41 -12.47 19.06
N ILE A 73 -0.20 -11.95 18.90
CA ILE A 73 0.12 -10.91 17.93
C ILE A 73 0.91 -11.54 16.78
N SER A 74 0.51 -11.24 15.54
CA SER A 74 1.24 -11.73 14.37
C SER A 74 2.60 -11.05 14.23
N SER A 75 3.63 -11.80 13.80
CA SER A 75 4.96 -11.26 13.48
C SER A 75 4.93 -10.15 12.43
N THR A 76 3.92 -10.16 11.55
CA THR A 76 3.70 -9.12 10.53
C THR A 76 3.40 -7.77 11.17
N LEU A 77 2.52 -7.70 12.18
CA LEU A 77 2.23 -6.47 12.90
C LEU A 77 3.46 -5.92 13.63
N PHE A 78 4.29 -6.78 14.22
CA PHE A 78 5.57 -6.34 14.81
C PHE A 78 6.50 -5.75 13.76
N SER A 79 6.60 -6.38 12.59
CA SER A 79 7.44 -5.88 11.50
C SER A 79 6.89 -4.58 10.91
N ASP A 80 5.56 -4.43 10.82
CA ASP A 80 4.92 -3.20 10.37
C ASP A 80 5.09 -2.08 11.40
N LEU A 81 4.97 -2.36 12.70
CA LEU A 81 5.25 -1.39 13.76
C LEU A 81 6.72 -0.93 13.69
N ARG A 82 7.66 -1.86 13.54
CA ARG A 82 9.09 -1.55 13.35
C ARG A 82 9.30 -0.60 12.17
N GLU A 83 8.66 -0.87 11.03
CA GLU A 83 8.79 -0.03 9.84
C GLU A 83 8.19 1.36 10.09
N ALA A 84 6.97 1.43 10.64
CA ALA A 84 6.29 2.67 10.99
C ALA A 84 7.13 3.56 11.90
N CYS A 85 7.79 2.96 12.89
CA CYS A 85 8.68 3.60 13.85
C CYS A 85 10.06 3.95 13.30
N SER A 86 10.42 3.47 12.11
CA SER A 86 11.79 3.61 11.60
C SER A 86 12.11 5.05 11.21
N ARG A 87 13.39 5.42 11.32
CA ARG A 87 13.93 6.68 10.82
C ARG A 87 13.71 6.83 9.31
N SER A 88 13.84 5.72 8.60
CA SER A 88 13.61 5.62 7.15
C SER A 88 12.19 6.04 6.79
N MET A 89 11.19 5.56 7.54
CA MET A 89 9.79 5.92 7.32
C MET A 89 9.49 7.36 7.72
N LEU A 90 10.05 7.86 8.83
CA LEU A 90 9.91 9.27 9.21
C LEU A 90 10.37 10.21 8.09
N ASN A 91 11.54 9.94 7.50
CA ASN A 91 12.07 10.75 6.40
C ASN A 91 11.19 10.65 5.15
N LYS A 92 10.61 9.47 4.86
CA LYS A 92 9.67 9.30 3.73
C LYS A 92 8.40 10.11 3.93
N ILE A 93 7.81 10.06 5.13
CA ILE A 93 6.63 10.85 5.49
C ILE A 93 6.93 12.35 5.35
N ASP A 94 8.09 12.80 5.85
CA ASP A 94 8.49 14.21 5.73
C ASP A 94 8.70 14.65 4.28
N THR A 95 9.34 13.82 3.45
CA THR A 95 9.47 14.07 2.00
C THR A 95 8.11 14.20 1.32
N LEU A 96 7.19 13.28 1.59
CA LEU A 96 5.83 13.33 1.04
C LEU A 96 5.08 14.58 1.52
N GLN A 97 5.12 14.91 2.81
CA GLN A 97 4.45 16.11 3.31
C GLN A 97 5.03 17.41 2.73
N LYS A 98 6.34 17.49 2.51
CA LYS A 98 6.99 18.62 1.81
C LYS A 98 6.53 18.75 0.36
N ALA A 99 6.29 17.62 -0.29
CA ALA A 99 5.67 17.57 -1.61
C ALA A 99 4.13 17.71 -1.56
N LYS A 100 3.59 18.16 -0.42
CA LYS A 100 2.18 18.42 -0.14
C LYS A 100 1.26 17.21 -0.15
N PHE A 101 1.78 16.01 0.05
CA PHE A 101 0.97 14.81 0.18
C PHE A 101 0.33 14.75 1.56
N ASP A 102 -0.99 14.59 1.62
CA ASP A 102 -1.69 14.38 2.88
C ASP A 102 -1.74 12.90 3.28
N LEU A 103 -1.33 12.63 4.52
CA LEU A 103 -1.28 11.31 5.14
C LEU A 103 -2.05 11.28 6.47
N SER A 104 -2.79 12.35 6.81
CA SER A 104 -3.51 12.48 8.08
C SER A 104 -4.47 11.33 8.35
N ASP A 105 -5.20 10.90 7.32
CA ASP A 105 -6.28 9.91 7.47
C ASP A 105 -5.75 8.48 7.52
N LEU A 106 -4.47 8.26 7.20
CA LEU A 106 -3.90 6.93 7.11
C LEU A 106 -3.93 6.21 8.46
N ALA A 107 -3.67 6.93 9.55
CA ALA A 107 -3.75 6.36 10.90
C ALA A 107 -5.16 5.88 11.23
N THR A 108 -6.19 6.67 10.89
CA THR A 108 -7.60 6.31 11.07
C THR A 108 -7.94 5.04 10.30
N ILE A 109 -7.56 4.96 9.03
CA ILE A 109 -7.76 3.78 8.16
C ILE A 109 -7.10 2.53 8.77
N ILE A 110 -5.86 2.67 9.24
CA ILE A 110 -5.12 1.57 9.88
C ILE A 110 -5.76 1.18 11.21
N ALA A 111 -6.33 2.10 11.99
CA ALA A 111 -6.84 1.80 13.32
C ALA A 111 -8.06 0.88 13.33
N HIS A 112 -8.86 0.84 12.26
CA HIS A 112 -10.05 -0.02 12.19
C HIS A 112 -9.70 -1.51 12.30
N THR A 113 -10.25 -2.20 13.29
CA THR A 113 -10.04 -3.64 13.54
C THR A 113 -11.21 -4.50 13.07
N ASP A 114 -12.42 -3.94 12.98
CA ASP A 114 -13.61 -4.64 12.51
C ASP A 114 -13.62 -4.78 10.98
N LYS A 115 -13.66 -6.02 10.50
CA LYS A 115 -13.73 -6.36 9.07
C LYS A 115 -14.95 -5.75 8.36
N SER A 116 -16.04 -5.53 9.09
CA SER A 116 -17.28 -4.97 8.56
C SER A 116 -17.15 -3.48 8.20
N HIS A 117 -16.21 -2.76 8.82
CA HIS A 117 -16.03 -1.33 8.62
C HIS A 117 -15.58 -1.02 7.18
N ILE A 118 -16.10 0.06 6.59
CA ILE A 118 -15.78 0.43 5.19
C ILE A 118 -14.29 0.74 5.02
N ASP A 119 -13.67 1.37 6.00
CA ASP A 119 -12.24 1.71 6.02
C ASP A 119 -11.33 0.62 6.53
N PHE A 120 -11.87 -0.54 6.94
CA PHE A 120 -11.02 -1.64 7.35
C PHE A 120 -10.12 -2.13 6.21
N VAL A 121 -8.82 -2.15 6.49
CA VAL A 121 -7.77 -2.76 5.68
C VAL A 121 -7.17 -3.98 6.38
N GLN A 122 -6.83 -5.05 5.66
CA GLN A 122 -6.17 -6.22 6.27
C GLN A 122 -4.72 -5.91 6.64
N VAL A 123 -4.13 -6.68 7.58
CA VAL A 123 -2.71 -6.48 8.00
C VAL A 123 -1.74 -6.45 6.81
N LYS A 124 -1.88 -7.36 5.86
CA LYS A 124 -1.05 -7.38 4.63
C LYS A 124 -1.14 -6.11 3.77
N VAL A 125 -2.24 -5.34 3.88
CA VAL A 125 -2.41 -4.07 3.17
C VAL A 125 -1.53 -2.99 3.80
N ILE A 126 -1.35 -3.01 5.13
CA ILE A 126 -0.45 -2.07 5.84
C ILE A 126 0.97 -2.16 5.26
N ARG A 127 1.49 -3.38 5.09
CA ARG A 127 2.79 -3.60 4.45
C ARG A 127 2.87 -3.01 3.03
N LYS A 128 1.84 -3.23 2.20
CA LYS A 128 1.77 -2.67 0.84
C LYS A 128 1.69 -1.14 0.84
N ILE A 129 1.00 -0.55 1.82
CA ILE A 129 0.96 0.91 2.01
C ILE A 129 2.37 1.44 2.27
N PHE A 130 3.16 0.82 3.16
CA PHE A 130 4.54 1.24 3.40
C PHE A 130 5.46 1.08 2.18
N GLN A 131 5.27 0.02 1.39
CA GLN A 131 5.96 -0.16 0.11
C GLN A 131 5.61 0.95 -0.88
N ALA A 132 4.33 1.31 -0.99
CA ALA A 132 3.88 2.40 -1.86
C ALA A 132 4.41 3.77 -1.38
N ILE A 133 4.33 4.08 -0.09
CA ILE A 133 4.92 5.29 0.51
C ILE A 133 6.41 5.38 0.17
N THR A 134 7.14 4.26 0.32
CA THR A 134 8.56 4.18 -0.03
C THR A 134 8.79 4.46 -1.50
N ALA A 135 8.07 3.79 -2.40
CA ALA A 135 8.20 3.96 -3.84
C ALA A 135 7.93 5.40 -4.29
N ILE A 136 6.92 6.05 -3.71
CA ILE A 136 6.53 7.43 -4.06
C ILE A 136 7.56 8.42 -3.48
N ALA A 137 7.90 8.30 -2.20
CA ALA A 137 8.82 9.22 -1.54
C ALA A 137 10.24 9.19 -2.14
N GLU A 138 10.66 8.02 -2.62
CA GLU A 138 11.98 7.82 -3.23
C GLU A 138 11.93 7.87 -4.76
N ASN A 139 10.75 8.13 -5.33
CA ASN A 139 10.52 8.16 -6.77
C ASN A 139 11.10 6.93 -7.49
N ASP A 140 10.91 5.75 -6.91
CA ASP A 140 11.47 4.48 -7.38
C ASP A 140 10.37 3.43 -7.53
N ARG A 141 9.86 3.32 -8.76
CA ARG A 141 8.80 2.39 -9.14
C ARG A 141 9.12 0.92 -8.85
N ARG A 142 10.41 0.55 -8.75
CA ARG A 142 10.84 -0.83 -8.46
C ARG A 142 10.53 -1.26 -7.03
N LYS A 143 10.27 -0.29 -6.14
CA LYS A 143 9.91 -0.53 -4.73
C LYS A 143 8.39 -0.71 -4.55
N LEU A 144 7.60 -0.39 -5.57
CA LEU A 144 6.19 -0.74 -5.60
C LEU A 144 6.04 -2.21 -5.95
N ASP A 145 5.10 -2.90 -5.31
CA ASP A 145 4.86 -4.31 -5.62
C ASP A 145 4.32 -4.49 -7.05
N GLY A 146 4.73 -5.58 -7.70
CA GLY A 146 4.42 -5.83 -9.11
C GLY A 146 2.91 -5.93 -9.42
N TYR A 147 2.08 -6.37 -8.46
CA TYR A 147 0.63 -6.46 -8.69
C TYR A 147 -0.01 -5.07 -8.72
N THR A 148 0.34 -4.20 -7.77
CA THR A 148 -0.12 -2.80 -7.75
C THR A 148 0.36 -2.06 -8.99
N MET A 149 1.61 -2.29 -9.42
CA MET A 149 2.15 -1.74 -10.66
C MET A 149 1.35 -2.18 -11.90
N SER A 150 1.06 -3.47 -12.02
CA SER A 150 0.30 -4.03 -13.15
C SER A 150 -1.08 -3.37 -13.27
N ILE A 151 -1.76 -3.16 -12.13
CA ILE A 151 -3.06 -2.48 -12.09
C ILE A 151 -2.92 -1.00 -12.50
N LEU A 152 -1.94 -0.27 -11.96
CA LEU A 152 -1.74 1.14 -12.28
C LEU A 152 -1.42 1.40 -13.76
N LEU A 153 -0.59 0.55 -14.39
CA LEU A 153 -0.26 0.69 -15.81
C LEU A 153 -1.47 0.46 -16.72
N ASN A 154 -2.33 -0.51 -16.37
CA ASN A 154 -3.58 -0.71 -17.10
C ASN A 154 -4.59 0.40 -16.81
N LEU A 155 -4.65 0.91 -15.57
CA LEU A 155 -5.52 2.01 -15.22
C LEU A 155 -5.12 3.30 -15.96
N LEU A 156 -3.82 3.53 -16.16
CA LEU A 156 -3.30 4.63 -16.98
C LEU A 156 -3.72 4.51 -18.45
N GLN A 157 -3.74 3.29 -18.98
CA GLN A 157 -4.13 3.04 -20.38
C GLN A 157 -5.64 3.20 -20.61
N TYR A 158 -6.47 2.81 -19.64
CA TYR A 158 -7.92 2.64 -19.82
C TYR A 158 -8.79 3.63 -19.05
N GLY A 159 -8.23 4.40 -18.12
CA GLY A 159 -8.96 5.36 -17.26
C GLY A 159 -9.75 4.72 -16.13
N SER A 160 -10.39 3.58 -16.38
CA SER A 160 -11.08 2.76 -15.37
C SER A 160 -10.80 1.27 -15.53
N LEU A 161 -10.85 0.53 -14.43
CA LEU A 161 -10.81 -0.94 -14.43
C LEU A 161 -11.92 -1.49 -13.53
N THR A 162 -12.64 -2.52 -13.96
CA THR A 162 -13.55 -3.25 -13.08
C THR A 162 -12.77 -4.10 -12.06
N VAL A 163 -13.46 -4.58 -11.02
CA VAL A 163 -12.90 -5.55 -10.06
C VAL A 163 -12.29 -6.76 -10.77
N ASN A 164 -12.95 -7.28 -11.80
CA ASN A 164 -12.45 -8.46 -12.51
C ASN A 164 -11.27 -8.10 -13.42
N GLU A 165 -11.28 -6.93 -14.06
CA GLU A 165 -10.14 -6.43 -14.84
C GLU A 165 -8.88 -6.24 -13.96
N CYS A 166 -9.03 -5.77 -12.71
CA CYS A 166 -7.91 -5.76 -11.75
C CYS A 166 -7.38 -7.16 -11.45
N ARG A 167 -8.24 -8.19 -11.39
CA ARG A 167 -7.82 -9.59 -11.18
C ARG A 167 -7.09 -10.12 -12.41
N LEU A 168 -7.61 -9.82 -13.60
CA LEU A 168 -7.00 -10.16 -14.89
C LEU A 168 -5.60 -9.55 -15.03
N CYS A 169 -5.35 -8.36 -14.46
CA CYS A 169 -4.01 -7.77 -14.41
C CYS A 169 -2.99 -8.61 -13.60
N CYS A 170 -3.44 -9.56 -12.79
CA CYS A 170 -2.63 -10.33 -11.83
C CYS A 170 -2.55 -11.85 -12.12
N THR A 171 -3.15 -12.34 -13.21
CA THR A 171 -3.20 -13.78 -13.52
C THR A 171 -3.35 -14.06 -15.03
N THR A 172 -2.84 -15.21 -15.47
CA THR A 172 -3.05 -15.76 -16.82
C THR A 172 -4.16 -16.81 -16.87
N GLU A 173 -4.62 -17.29 -15.72
CA GLU A 173 -5.58 -18.41 -15.64
C GLU A 173 -7.02 -17.97 -15.94
N ILE A 174 -7.31 -16.67 -15.75
CA ILE A 174 -8.61 -16.10 -16.08
C ILE A 174 -8.53 -15.50 -17.47
N ARG A 175 -9.43 -15.90 -18.36
CA ARG A 175 -9.60 -15.25 -19.66
C ARG A 175 -10.57 -14.09 -19.53
N ALA A 176 -10.23 -12.97 -20.17
CA ALA A 176 -11.15 -11.87 -20.33
C ALA A 176 -12.41 -12.34 -21.09
N GLN A 177 -13.57 -11.96 -20.60
CA GLN A 177 -14.83 -12.11 -21.31
C GLN A 177 -14.90 -11.12 -22.48
N SER A 178 -15.83 -11.35 -23.42
CA SER A 178 -15.93 -10.55 -24.65
C SER A 178 -16.15 -9.05 -24.43
N HIS A 179 -16.78 -8.68 -23.31
CA HIS A 179 -17.06 -7.30 -22.93
C HIS A 179 -15.97 -6.66 -22.05
N GLU A 180 -14.97 -7.42 -21.62
CA GLU A 180 -13.91 -6.93 -20.74
C GLU A 180 -12.74 -6.35 -21.54
N LYS A 181 -12.07 -5.35 -20.97
CA LYS A 181 -10.87 -4.78 -21.57
C LYS A 181 -9.77 -5.84 -21.64
N LYS A 182 -9.04 -5.85 -22.74
CA LYS A 182 -7.83 -6.69 -22.91
C LYS A 182 -6.68 -6.09 -22.11
N VAL A 183 -6.70 -6.29 -20.79
CA VAL A 183 -5.64 -5.84 -19.88
C VAL A 183 -4.34 -6.61 -20.12
N ARG A 184 -3.22 -5.93 -19.89
CA ARG A 184 -1.88 -6.50 -19.94
C ARG A 184 -1.48 -7.05 -18.57
N GLN A 185 -0.88 -8.23 -18.54
CA GLN A 185 -0.38 -8.82 -17.30
C GLN A 185 1.12 -8.56 -17.13
N TYR A 186 1.47 -7.60 -16.29
CA TYR A 186 2.87 -7.27 -16.00
C TYR A 186 3.45 -8.11 -14.86
N TYR A 187 2.60 -8.71 -14.02
CA TYR A 187 3.00 -9.56 -12.90
C TYR A 187 1.92 -10.61 -12.62
N LEU A 188 2.33 -11.85 -12.37
CA LEU A 188 1.44 -13.01 -12.48
C LEU A 188 1.43 -13.88 -11.22
N SER A 189 0.27 -14.49 -10.97
CA SER A 189 0.07 -15.47 -9.91
C SER A 189 -1.09 -16.40 -10.22
N ALA A 190 -1.17 -17.51 -9.48
CA ALA A 190 -2.31 -18.42 -9.51
C ALA A 190 -3.62 -17.68 -9.15
N HIS A 191 -4.76 -18.18 -9.63
CA HIS A 191 -6.07 -17.51 -9.51
C HIS A 191 -6.43 -17.05 -8.09
N SER A 192 -6.26 -17.93 -7.10
CA SER A 192 -6.59 -17.64 -5.70
C SER A 192 -5.72 -16.50 -5.13
N THR A 193 -4.44 -16.50 -5.47
CA THR A 193 -3.48 -15.45 -5.12
C THR A 193 -3.86 -14.14 -5.80
N ALA A 194 -4.16 -14.16 -7.10
CA ALA A 194 -4.50 -12.98 -7.89
C ALA A 194 -5.71 -12.21 -7.33
N SER A 195 -6.76 -12.92 -6.90
CA SER A 195 -7.91 -12.29 -6.24
C SER A 195 -7.50 -11.52 -4.98
N SER A 196 -6.67 -12.15 -4.15
CA SER A 196 -6.18 -11.56 -2.91
C SER A 196 -5.21 -10.39 -3.14
N GLN A 197 -4.42 -10.44 -4.22
CA GLN A 197 -3.47 -9.41 -4.62
C GLN A 197 -4.18 -8.21 -5.23
N ALA A 198 -5.12 -8.42 -6.16
CA ALA A 198 -5.94 -7.36 -6.71
C ALA A 198 -6.74 -6.65 -5.61
N SER A 199 -7.35 -7.40 -4.69
CA SER A 199 -8.08 -6.83 -3.56
C SER A 199 -7.18 -5.97 -2.67
N SER A 200 -6.02 -6.50 -2.25
CA SER A 200 -5.10 -5.74 -1.39
C SER A 200 -4.50 -4.51 -2.09
N SER A 201 -4.19 -4.59 -3.38
CA SER A 201 -3.65 -3.47 -4.17
C SER A 201 -4.68 -2.35 -4.31
N ARG A 202 -5.95 -2.69 -4.59
CA ARG A 202 -7.04 -1.69 -4.61
C ARG A 202 -7.21 -1.00 -3.25
N MET A 203 -7.13 -1.74 -2.14
CA MET A 203 -7.23 -1.16 -0.80
C MET A 203 -6.03 -0.27 -0.47
N THR A 204 -4.82 -0.61 -0.92
CA THR A 204 -3.64 0.27 -0.81
C THR A 204 -3.84 1.58 -1.56
N LEU A 205 -4.30 1.51 -2.82
CA LEU A 205 -4.54 2.70 -3.65
C LEU A 205 -5.64 3.59 -3.07
N ARG A 206 -6.68 2.98 -2.49
CA ARG A 206 -7.72 3.71 -1.74
C ARG A 206 -7.17 4.38 -0.48
N ALA A 207 -6.38 3.66 0.31
CA ALA A 207 -5.86 4.14 1.59
C ALA A 207 -4.89 5.32 1.44
N LEU A 208 -4.16 5.38 0.32
CA LEU A 208 -3.30 6.50 -0.05
C LEU A 208 -4.03 7.57 -0.86
N ASN A 209 -5.36 7.48 -0.95
CA ASN A 209 -6.20 8.39 -1.71
C ASN A 209 -5.81 8.50 -3.20
N ILE A 210 -5.11 7.52 -3.79
CA ILE A 210 -4.65 7.54 -5.20
C ILE A 210 -5.81 7.23 -6.14
N CYS A 211 -6.68 6.30 -5.74
CA CYS A 211 -7.80 5.85 -6.56
C CYS A 211 -9.12 5.88 -5.79
N ASN A 212 -10.20 6.17 -6.51
CA ASN A 212 -11.56 5.93 -6.05
C ASN A 212 -11.83 4.42 -6.10
N VAL A 213 -12.16 3.84 -4.95
CA VAL A 213 -12.49 2.40 -4.84
C VAL A 213 -13.70 2.21 -3.96
N VAL A 214 -14.71 1.53 -4.50
CA VAL A 214 -15.90 1.12 -3.74
C VAL A 214 -15.69 -0.28 -3.17
N LYS A 215 -15.78 -0.41 -1.85
CA LYS A 215 -15.61 -1.70 -1.15
C LYS A 215 -16.91 -2.52 -1.25
N SER A 216 -16.76 -3.84 -1.34
CA SER A 216 -17.86 -4.82 -1.29
C SER A 216 -18.91 -4.75 -2.41
N VAL A 217 -18.70 -3.94 -3.45
CA VAL A 217 -19.58 -3.89 -4.62
C VAL A 217 -18.97 -4.70 -5.76
N LYS A 218 -19.72 -5.72 -6.21
CA LYS A 218 -19.36 -6.54 -7.37
C LYS A 218 -19.33 -5.65 -8.62
N ASP A 219 -18.33 -5.85 -9.46
CA ASP A 219 -18.17 -5.14 -10.74
C ASP A 219 -18.01 -3.61 -10.62
N SER A 220 -17.76 -3.10 -9.40
CA SER A 220 -17.33 -1.72 -9.19
C SER A 220 -16.04 -1.41 -9.96
N GLU A 221 -15.97 -0.19 -10.46
CA GLU A 221 -14.78 0.32 -11.11
C GLU A 221 -13.83 0.97 -10.10
N ILE A 222 -12.55 0.83 -10.36
CA ILE A 222 -11.50 1.68 -9.81
C ILE A 222 -11.14 2.73 -10.86
N THR A 223 -11.05 3.98 -10.43
CA THR A 223 -10.56 5.12 -11.23
C THR A 223 -9.52 5.88 -10.44
N PHE A 224 -8.67 6.62 -11.14
CA PHE A 224 -7.81 7.60 -10.48
C PHE A 224 -8.66 8.64 -9.75
N ASN A 225 -8.26 9.03 -8.53
CA ASN A 225 -8.90 10.12 -7.81
C ASN A 225 -8.29 11.44 -8.25
N GLU A 226 -8.93 12.16 -9.18
CA GLU A 226 -8.44 13.43 -9.73
C GLU A 226 -8.17 14.52 -8.67
N ASN A 227 -8.81 14.42 -7.50
CA ASN A 227 -8.57 15.32 -6.36
C ASN A 227 -7.37 14.89 -5.51
N SER A 228 -6.70 13.79 -5.87
CA SER A 228 -5.56 13.26 -5.14
C SER A 228 -4.29 14.01 -5.46
N GLN A 229 -3.64 14.52 -4.42
CA GLN A 229 -2.27 15.02 -4.50
C GLN A 229 -1.27 13.92 -4.89
N PHE A 230 -1.66 12.64 -4.80
CA PHE A 230 -0.80 11.53 -5.17
C PHE A 230 -0.78 11.22 -6.66
N ILE A 231 -1.75 11.70 -7.42
CA ILE A 231 -1.85 11.38 -8.85
C ILE A 231 -0.62 11.86 -9.61
N GLU A 232 -0.16 13.09 -9.38
CA GLU A 232 0.95 13.63 -10.16
C GLU A 232 2.26 12.88 -9.90
N ALA A 233 2.57 12.52 -8.65
CA ALA A 233 3.76 11.70 -8.40
C ALA A 233 3.59 10.27 -8.93
N VAL A 234 2.38 9.70 -8.83
CA VAL A 234 2.11 8.37 -9.39
C VAL A 234 2.30 8.38 -10.90
N LEU A 235 1.71 9.35 -11.60
CA LEU A 235 1.90 9.53 -13.04
C LEU A 235 3.35 9.82 -13.39
N SER A 236 4.02 10.70 -12.64
CA SER A 236 5.43 11.03 -12.84
C SER A 236 6.31 9.78 -12.74
N PHE A 237 6.24 8.98 -11.66
CA PHE A 237 7.08 7.78 -11.56
C PHE A 237 6.67 6.66 -12.54
N LEU A 238 5.39 6.59 -12.94
CA LEU A 238 4.93 5.68 -14.00
C LEU A 238 5.47 6.08 -15.38
N GLN A 239 5.60 7.39 -15.62
CA GLN A 239 6.08 8.01 -16.86
C GLN A 239 7.60 8.26 -16.87
N MET A 240 8.29 8.15 -15.72
CA MET A 240 9.74 8.25 -15.58
C MET A 240 10.47 7.00 -16.11
N LYS A 241 10.38 6.84 -17.43
CA LYS A 241 11.51 6.78 -18.35
C LYS A 241 10.93 7.09 -19.73
N GLU A 242 11.18 8.30 -20.20
CA GLU A 242 11.12 8.65 -21.62
C GLU A 242 11.95 7.62 -22.41
N ASN A 243 11.22 6.65 -22.96
CA ASN A 243 11.51 5.76 -24.08
C ASN A 243 10.34 4.77 -24.29
N THR A 244 9.34 4.78 -23.40
CA THR A 244 8.15 3.93 -23.52
C THR A 244 7.34 4.19 -24.78
N GLN A 245 7.28 5.41 -25.33
CA GLN A 245 6.54 5.68 -26.57
C GLN A 245 7.20 4.98 -27.77
N GLN A 246 8.52 5.13 -27.94
CA GLN A 246 9.28 4.48 -29.02
C GLN A 246 9.39 2.96 -28.86
N GLU A 247 9.49 2.44 -27.63
CA GLU A 247 9.43 1.01 -27.39
C GLU A 247 8.01 0.45 -27.55
N LEU A 248 6.95 1.19 -27.18
CA LEU A 248 5.56 0.78 -27.48
C LEU A 248 5.34 0.73 -28.99
N GLU A 249 5.81 1.74 -29.72
CA GLU A 249 5.70 1.82 -31.17
C GLU A 249 6.51 0.71 -31.86
N ARG A 250 7.72 0.39 -31.38
CA ARG A 250 8.52 -0.77 -31.85
C ARG A 250 7.84 -2.10 -31.58
N VAL A 251 7.36 -2.34 -30.36
CA VAL A 251 6.67 -3.59 -30.00
C VAL A 251 5.36 -3.72 -30.78
N GLN A 252 4.63 -2.63 -31.01
CA GLN A 252 3.44 -2.62 -31.86
C GLN A 252 3.77 -2.88 -33.33
N HIS A 253 4.89 -2.37 -33.82
CA HIS A 253 5.39 -2.61 -35.18
C HIS A 253 5.78 -4.09 -35.37
N ASP A 254 6.54 -4.68 -34.46
CA ASP A 254 7.02 -6.06 -34.57
C ASP A 254 5.87 -7.08 -34.47
N ILE A 255 4.89 -6.82 -33.60
CA ILE A 255 3.66 -7.64 -33.51
C ILE A 255 2.84 -7.57 -34.81
N LYS A 256 2.69 -6.38 -35.43
CA LYS A 256 1.99 -6.24 -36.71
C LYS A 256 2.70 -6.98 -37.84
N LYS A 257 4.03 -6.95 -37.84
CA LYS A 257 4.85 -7.63 -38.85
C LYS A 257 4.71 -9.16 -38.75
N GLU A 258 4.85 -9.73 -37.56
CA GLU A 258 4.67 -11.18 -37.34
C GLU A 258 3.25 -11.68 -37.69
N LEU A 259 2.23 -10.88 -37.40
CA LEU A 259 0.84 -11.21 -37.74
C LEU A 259 0.59 -11.19 -39.24
N SER A 260 1.21 -10.25 -39.96
CA SER A 260 1.09 -10.13 -41.42
C SER A 260 1.82 -11.29 -42.12
N GLU A 261 3.00 -11.67 -41.62
CA GLU A 261 3.78 -12.81 -42.13
C GLU A 261 3.10 -14.16 -41.88
N LYS A 262 2.37 -14.31 -40.77
CA LYS A 262 1.56 -15.51 -40.50
C LYS A 262 0.28 -15.58 -41.33
N GLN A 263 -0.30 -14.45 -41.73
CA GLN A 263 -1.47 -14.40 -42.61
C GLN A 263 -1.11 -14.61 -44.09
N ALA A 264 0.13 -14.31 -44.50
CA ALA A 264 0.61 -14.57 -45.84
C ALA A 264 1.03 -16.04 -46.10
N ASN A 265 1.26 -16.81 -45.03
CA ASN A 265 1.72 -18.20 -45.06
C ASN A 265 0.61 -19.23 -44.70
N ALA A 266 -0.65 -18.79 -44.62
CA ALA A 266 -1.83 -19.62 -44.42
C ALA A 266 -2.75 -19.51 -45.64
#